data_AF-A0A2R6AGZ5-F1
#
_entry.id   AF-A0A2R6AGZ5-F1
#
_cell.length_a   1.000
_cell.length_b   1.000
_cell.length_c   1.000
_cell.angle_alpha   90.00
_cell.angle_beta   90.00
_cell.angle_gamma   90.00
#
_symmetry.space_group_name_H-M   'P 1'
#
loop_
_entity.id
_entity.type
_entity.pdbx_description
1 polymer ?
#
loop_
_entity_poly.entity_id
_entity_poly.type
_entity_poly.pdbx_seq_one_letter_code
_entity_poly.pdbx_strand_id
1 'polypeptide(L)'
;MQLGVKINRNVELLSYPFKEVFQGFENVVAVRKIFGDKTDEVLSKLRVVLYPRRGYLAVDDQTGYILVSHPYLKEADERYLYLDVIHELVHVKQFFEGKELFDERYSYVDRPTEIEAYKVAVEEGRRIGMSDEELADYLRVEWITDEEFERLLKAVGVKQTKYKTKRKKGVGYRMLQR
;
A
#
# COMPACT_ATOMS: atom_id res chain seq x y z
N MET A 1 -6.90 12.82 -14.90
CA MET A 1 -7.51 12.79 -13.55
C MET A 1 -6.45 13.24 -12.56
N GLN A 2 -6.80 14.04 -11.56
CA GLN A 2 -5.86 14.52 -10.55
C GLN A 2 -6.18 13.84 -9.21
N LEU A 3 -5.19 13.19 -8.58
CA LEU A 3 -5.38 12.43 -7.34
C LEU A 3 -5.59 13.34 -6.10
N GLY A 4 -5.45 14.66 -6.25
CA GLY A 4 -5.59 15.62 -5.16
C GLY A 4 -4.47 15.56 -4.11
N VAL A 5 -3.39 14.84 -4.40
CA VAL A 5 -2.22 14.69 -3.53
C VAL A 5 -0.95 15.07 -4.28
N LYS A 6 0.13 15.32 -3.53
CA LYS A 6 1.48 15.49 -4.07
C LYS A 6 2.43 14.56 -3.33
N ILE A 7 3.20 13.79 -4.09
CA ILE A 7 4.21 12.88 -3.54
C ILE A 7 5.60 13.45 -3.84
N ASN A 8 6.37 13.77 -2.80
CA ASN A 8 7.74 14.23 -2.94
C ASN A 8 8.67 13.05 -3.22
N ARG A 9 8.98 12.83 -4.50
CA ARG A 9 9.83 11.72 -4.96
C ARG A 9 11.34 11.97 -4.79
N ASN A 10 11.73 13.21 -4.45
CA ASN A 10 13.12 13.66 -4.40
C ASN A 10 13.52 13.98 -2.95
N VAL A 11 13.52 12.97 -2.10
CA VAL A 11 13.96 13.05 -0.70
C VAL A 11 15.27 12.28 -0.50
N GLU A 12 16.03 12.62 0.52
CA GLU A 12 17.26 11.89 0.89
C GLU A 12 16.92 10.62 1.69
N LEU A 13 17.91 9.76 1.93
CA LEU A 13 17.78 8.52 2.70
C LEU A 13 17.73 8.81 4.20
N LEU A 14 16.66 9.50 4.64
CA LEU A 14 16.45 9.93 6.02
C LEU A 14 15.05 9.56 6.50
N SER A 15 14.63 10.14 7.64
CA SER A 15 13.27 10.06 8.13
C SER A 15 12.60 11.44 8.09
N TYR A 16 11.37 11.49 7.61
CA TYR A 16 10.58 12.72 7.44
C TYR A 16 9.19 12.58 8.07
N PRO A 17 8.56 13.68 8.50
CA PRO A 17 7.12 13.71 8.74
C PRO A 17 6.35 13.23 7.51
N PHE A 18 5.27 12.47 7.72
CA PHE A 18 4.45 11.92 6.63
C PHE A 18 4.02 13.00 5.63
N LYS A 19 3.54 14.15 6.12
CA LYS A 19 3.06 15.26 5.29
C LYS A 19 4.16 15.95 4.48
N GLU A 20 5.45 15.75 4.78
CA GLU A 20 6.54 16.27 3.93
C GLU A 20 6.75 15.41 2.68
N VAL A 21 6.47 14.10 2.77
CA VAL A 21 6.61 13.14 1.66
C VAL A 21 5.29 12.97 0.91
N PHE A 22 4.17 12.86 1.63
CA PHE A 22 2.85 12.53 1.10
C PHE A 22 1.85 13.64 1.49
N GLN A 23 1.74 14.66 0.64
CA GLN A 23 0.92 15.85 0.89
C GLN A 23 -0.53 15.65 0.40
N GLY A 24 -1.50 16.07 1.21
CA GLY A 24 -2.93 16.10 0.84
C GLY A 24 -3.70 14.81 1.13
N PHE A 25 -3.03 13.76 1.64
CA PHE A 25 -3.67 12.49 1.99
C PHE A 25 -4.71 12.65 3.13
N GLU A 26 -4.59 13.67 3.97
CA GLU A 26 -5.59 14.03 4.99
C GLU A 26 -6.96 14.40 4.40
N ASN A 27 -7.01 14.74 3.11
CA ASN A 27 -8.23 15.10 2.39
C ASN A 27 -8.77 13.95 1.53
N VAL A 28 -8.05 12.82 1.46
CA VAL A 28 -8.49 11.65 0.70
C VAL A 28 -9.62 10.94 1.45
N VAL A 29 -10.72 10.66 0.73
CA VAL A 29 -11.92 10.03 1.30
C VAL A 29 -11.60 8.69 1.96
N ALA A 30 -10.81 7.83 1.30
CA ALA A 30 -10.39 6.56 1.90
C ALA A 30 -9.61 6.76 3.20
N VAL A 31 -8.66 7.70 3.24
CA VAL A 31 -7.84 7.98 4.43
C VAL A 31 -8.67 8.51 5.60
N ARG A 32 -9.66 9.37 5.31
CA ARG A 32 -10.64 9.81 6.31
C ARG A 32 -11.51 8.67 6.84
N LYS A 33 -11.86 7.69 6.00
CA LYS A 33 -12.57 6.50 6.46
C LYS A 33 -11.71 5.58 7.33
N ILE A 34 -10.39 5.54 7.11
CA ILE A 34 -9.47 4.73 7.92
C ILE A 34 -9.45 5.23 9.38
N PHE A 35 -9.19 6.53 9.58
CA PHE A 35 -8.94 7.09 10.93
C PHE A 35 -10.08 7.94 11.50
N GLY A 36 -11.10 8.30 10.71
CA GLY A 36 -12.19 9.17 11.12
C GLY A 36 -11.71 10.56 11.54
N ASP A 37 -12.27 11.09 12.64
CA ASP A 37 -11.92 12.41 13.15
C ASP A 37 -10.46 12.54 13.61
N LYS A 38 -9.74 11.41 13.75
CA LYS A 38 -8.33 11.37 14.14
C LYS A 38 -7.36 11.46 12.96
N THR A 39 -7.83 11.53 11.71
CA THR A 39 -6.96 11.54 10.52
C THR A 39 -5.84 12.58 10.62
N ASP A 40 -6.18 13.83 10.90
CA ASP A 40 -5.19 14.90 10.97
C ASP A 40 -4.16 14.69 12.08
N GLU A 41 -4.63 14.25 13.25
CA GLU A 41 -3.78 13.95 14.39
C GLU A 41 -2.78 12.83 14.06
N VAL A 42 -3.28 11.69 13.54
CA VAL A 42 -2.46 10.52 13.20
C VAL A 42 -1.41 10.89 12.16
N LEU A 43 -1.82 11.54 11.06
CA LEU A 43 -0.90 11.90 9.97
C LEU A 43 0.11 12.97 10.38
N SER A 44 -0.20 13.82 11.37
CA SER A 44 0.76 14.81 11.88
C SER A 44 1.90 14.21 12.70
N LYS A 45 1.67 13.03 13.31
CA LYS A 45 2.64 12.32 14.15
C LYS A 45 3.38 11.21 13.39
N LEU A 46 2.80 10.73 12.30
CA LEU A 46 3.36 9.66 11.49
C LEU A 46 4.66 10.08 10.79
N ARG A 47 5.62 9.15 10.74
CA ARG A 47 6.90 9.33 10.05
C ARG A 47 7.03 8.36 8.89
N VAL A 48 7.83 8.78 7.92
CA VAL A 48 8.26 8.01 6.76
C VAL A 48 9.76 7.82 6.88
N VAL A 49 10.24 6.58 6.73
CA VAL A 49 11.67 6.23 6.81
C VAL A 49 12.11 5.64 5.49
N LEU A 50 13.08 6.28 4.84
CA LEU A 50 13.57 5.88 3.53
C LEU A 50 14.68 4.85 3.68
N TYR A 51 14.62 3.78 2.88
CA TYR A 51 15.68 2.79 2.82
C TYR A 51 16.20 2.56 1.38
N PRO A 52 17.50 2.25 1.20
CA PRO A 52 18.14 2.28 -0.12
C PRO A 52 17.85 1.04 -0.99
N ARG A 53 17.35 -0.05 -0.41
CA ARG A 53 17.13 -1.32 -1.12
C ARG A 53 15.88 -1.27 -1.98
N ARG A 54 15.88 -2.01 -3.11
CA ARG A 54 14.66 -2.28 -3.87
C ARG A 54 13.69 -3.07 -2.98
N GLY A 55 12.53 -2.47 -2.71
CA GLY A 55 11.36 -3.11 -2.12
C GLY A 55 10.13 -2.25 -2.39
N TYR A 56 9.11 -2.37 -1.55
CA TYR A 56 7.90 -1.57 -1.65
C TYR A 56 7.80 -0.63 -0.45
N LEU A 57 6.59 -0.44 0.06
CA LEU A 57 6.33 0.17 1.35
C LEU A 57 6.07 -0.94 2.37
N ALA A 58 6.20 -0.62 3.64
CA ALA A 58 5.77 -1.48 4.74
C ALA A 58 5.56 -0.63 5.99
N VAL A 59 4.73 -1.10 6.92
CA VAL A 59 4.71 -0.56 8.29
C VAL A 59 5.72 -1.29 9.16
N ASP A 60 6.50 -0.53 9.92
CA ASP A 60 7.34 -1.00 11.00
C ASP A 60 6.45 -1.38 12.20
N ASP A 61 6.56 -2.61 12.72
CA ASP A 61 5.67 -3.13 13.78
C ASP A 61 6.16 -2.81 15.19
N GLN A 62 7.23 -2.02 15.32
CA GLN A 62 7.71 -1.52 16.61
C GLN A 62 7.28 -0.06 16.81
N THR A 63 7.27 0.71 15.72
CA THR A 63 7.05 2.16 15.73
C THR A 63 5.76 2.60 15.04
N GLY A 64 5.20 1.79 14.15
CA GLY A 64 4.08 2.16 13.29
C GLY A 64 4.47 3.11 12.15
N TYR A 65 5.77 3.35 11.92
CA TYR A 65 6.24 4.22 10.84
C TYR A 65 6.19 3.50 9.49
N ILE A 66 6.01 4.30 8.43
CA ILE A 66 6.02 3.76 7.06
C ILE A 66 7.47 3.71 6.57
N LEU A 67 7.96 2.51 6.31
CA LEU A 67 9.21 2.24 5.61
C LEU A 67 8.95 2.34 4.11
N VAL A 68 9.76 3.12 3.38
CA VAL A 68 9.58 3.32 1.94
C VAL A 68 10.87 3.04 1.21
N SER A 69 10.83 2.12 0.24
CA SER A 69 11.95 1.90 -0.68
C SER A 69 12.22 3.17 -1.49
N HIS A 70 13.42 3.71 -1.36
CA HIS A 70 13.82 4.92 -2.08
C HIS A 70 13.81 4.75 -3.61
N PRO A 71 14.28 3.63 -4.18
CA PRO A 71 14.08 3.33 -5.60
C PRO A 71 12.59 3.33 -6.02
N TYR A 72 11.72 2.70 -5.23
CA TYR A 72 10.30 2.60 -5.55
C TYR A 72 9.62 3.97 -5.51
N LEU A 73 9.90 4.79 -4.48
CA LEU A 73 9.36 6.15 -4.37
C LEU A 73 9.68 6.99 -5.61
N LYS A 74 10.86 6.80 -6.22
CA LYS A 74 11.26 7.53 -7.43
C LYS A 74 10.54 7.04 -8.68
N GLU A 75 10.48 5.72 -8.86
CA GLU A 75 10.17 5.10 -10.16
C GLU A 75 8.75 4.56 -10.27
N ALA A 76 8.04 4.36 -9.16
CA ALA A 76 6.71 3.74 -9.16
C ALA A 76 5.69 4.52 -9.99
N ASP A 77 4.75 3.77 -10.57
CA ASP A 77 3.52 4.34 -11.13
C ASP A 77 2.82 5.17 -10.04
N GLU A 78 2.36 6.37 -10.41
CA GLU A 78 1.78 7.30 -9.45
C GLU A 78 0.51 6.75 -8.79
N ARG A 79 -0.33 6.02 -9.52
CA ARG A 79 -1.54 5.41 -8.96
C ARG A 79 -1.19 4.25 -8.05
N TYR A 80 -0.18 3.45 -8.39
CA TYR A 80 0.22 2.32 -7.54
C TYR A 80 0.83 2.81 -6.23
N LEU A 81 1.75 3.77 -6.30
CA LEU A 81 2.31 4.39 -5.09
C LEU A 81 1.23 5.07 -4.23
N TYR A 82 0.26 5.72 -4.86
CA TYR A 82 -0.88 6.30 -4.17
C TYR A 82 -1.70 5.25 -3.40
N LEU A 83 -2.03 4.13 -4.04
CA LEU A 83 -2.78 3.04 -3.41
C LEU A 83 -1.95 2.33 -2.34
N ASP A 84 -0.65 2.14 -2.55
CA ASP A 84 0.26 1.55 -1.56
C ASP A 84 0.33 2.39 -0.29
N VAL A 85 0.39 3.72 -0.41
CA VAL A 85 0.34 4.60 0.79
C VAL A 85 -0.97 4.40 1.55
N ILE A 86 -2.10 4.24 0.86
CA ILE A 86 -3.40 4.02 1.51
C ILE A 86 -3.47 2.65 2.17
N HIS A 87 -2.91 1.62 1.51
CA HIS A 87 -2.76 0.28 2.05
C HIS A 87 -1.94 0.31 3.36
N GLU A 88 -0.77 0.96 3.36
CA GLU A 88 0.05 1.09 4.57
C GLU A 88 -0.64 1.89 5.67
N LEU A 89 -1.45 2.90 5.34
CA LEU A 89 -2.22 3.62 6.35
C LEU A 89 -3.26 2.73 7.04
N VAL A 90 -3.80 1.71 6.36
CA VAL A 90 -4.60 0.67 7.03
C VAL A 90 -3.74 -0.12 8.01
N HIS A 91 -2.52 -0.51 7.63
CA HIS A 91 -1.59 -1.16 8.55
C HIS A 91 -1.19 -0.29 9.74
N VAL A 92 -1.02 1.03 9.56
CA VAL A 92 -0.80 1.98 10.65
C VAL A 92 -1.97 1.96 11.64
N LYS A 93 -3.21 1.98 11.14
CA LYS A 93 -4.40 1.83 11.98
C LYS A 93 -4.38 0.50 12.74
N GLN A 94 -4.15 -0.60 12.03
CA GLN A 94 -4.12 -1.95 12.61
C GLN A 94 -3.04 -2.08 13.69
N PHE A 95 -1.87 -1.46 13.49
CA PHE A 95 -0.80 -1.37 14.48
C PHE A 95 -1.28 -0.63 15.74
N PHE A 96 -1.93 0.52 15.60
CA PHE A 96 -2.49 1.25 16.76
C PHE A 96 -3.63 0.50 17.46
N GLU A 97 -4.32 -0.40 16.76
CA GLU A 97 -5.31 -1.33 17.33
C GLU A 97 -4.66 -2.55 18.01
N GLY A 98 -3.33 -2.70 17.94
CA GLY A 98 -2.59 -3.83 18.52
C GLY A 98 -2.72 -5.14 17.73
N LYS A 99 -3.07 -5.08 16.45
CA LYS A 99 -3.17 -6.27 15.60
C LYS A 99 -1.78 -6.79 15.20
N GLU A 100 -1.65 -8.11 15.13
CA GLU A 100 -0.48 -8.79 14.60
C GLU A 100 -0.45 -8.65 13.06
N LEU A 101 0.38 -7.75 12.54
CA LEU A 101 0.46 -7.47 11.10
C LEU A 101 1.04 -8.67 10.31
N PHE A 102 1.92 -9.44 10.92
CA PHE A 102 2.68 -10.52 10.28
C PHE A 102 2.33 -11.90 10.83
N ASP A 103 1.05 -12.18 10.98
CA ASP A 103 0.58 -13.50 11.45
C ASP A 103 0.98 -14.62 10.47
N GLU A 104 1.98 -15.41 10.86
CA GLU A 104 2.53 -16.50 10.05
C GLU A 104 1.60 -17.73 9.96
N ARG A 105 0.51 -17.77 10.74
CA ARG A 105 -0.51 -18.83 10.61
C ARG A 105 -1.25 -18.77 9.27
N TYR A 106 -1.22 -17.60 8.62
CA TYR A 106 -1.85 -17.37 7.33
C TYR A 106 -0.82 -17.06 6.25
N SER A 107 -1.09 -17.55 5.03
CA SER A 107 -0.37 -17.07 3.85
C SER A 107 -0.63 -15.57 3.67
N TYR A 108 0.30 -14.87 3.03
CA TYR A 108 0.21 -13.42 2.78
C TYR A 108 -1.17 -13.00 2.27
N VAL A 109 -1.68 -13.70 1.26
CA VAL A 109 -2.96 -13.37 0.60
C VAL A 109 -4.20 -13.75 1.41
N ASP A 110 -4.05 -14.53 2.49
CA ASP A 110 -5.15 -14.94 3.36
C ASP A 110 -5.16 -14.19 4.70
N ARG A 111 -4.12 -13.40 4.99
CA ARG A 111 -4.02 -12.64 6.24
C ARG A 111 -5.18 -11.66 6.35
N PRO A 112 -5.96 -11.67 7.45
CA PRO A 112 -7.07 -10.74 7.63
C PRO A 112 -6.64 -9.27 7.52
N THR A 113 -5.44 -8.95 7.99
CA THR A 113 -4.85 -7.60 7.94
C THR A 113 -4.58 -7.14 6.50
N GLU A 114 -3.97 -8.00 5.68
CA GLU A 114 -3.71 -7.75 4.26
C GLU A 114 -5.00 -7.64 3.45
N ILE A 115 -5.98 -8.52 3.71
CA ILE A 115 -7.29 -8.47 3.04
C ILE A 115 -8.04 -7.17 3.37
N GLU A 116 -8.02 -6.71 4.62
CA GLU A 116 -8.59 -5.41 5.00
C GLU A 116 -7.89 -4.27 4.24
N ALA A 117 -6.56 -4.24 4.24
CA ALA A 117 -5.77 -3.20 3.59
C ALA A 117 -6.00 -3.16 2.07
N TYR A 118 -5.98 -4.30 1.39
CA TYR A 118 -6.26 -4.37 -0.04
C TYR A 118 -7.70 -4.03 -0.41
N LYS A 119 -8.69 -4.36 0.43
CA LYS A 119 -10.08 -3.93 0.16
C LYS A 119 -10.20 -2.42 0.12
N VAL A 120 -9.58 -1.72 1.08
CA VAL A 120 -9.58 -0.24 1.09
C VAL A 120 -8.86 0.32 -0.13
N ALA A 121 -7.70 -0.24 -0.50
CA ALA A 121 -6.97 0.18 -1.70
C ALA A 121 -7.78 -0.06 -2.99
N VAL A 122 -8.46 -1.21 -3.12
CA VAL A 122 -9.29 -1.55 -4.28
C VAL A 122 -10.51 -0.64 -4.38
N GLU A 123 -11.20 -0.37 -3.27
CA GLU A 123 -12.33 0.56 -3.24
C GLU A 123 -11.91 1.95 -3.66
N GLU A 124 -10.74 2.41 -3.19
CA GLU A 124 -10.18 3.68 -3.58
C GLU A 124 -9.76 3.71 -5.06
N GLY A 125 -9.11 2.65 -5.55
CA GLY A 125 -8.75 2.49 -6.95
C GLY A 125 -9.99 2.60 -7.87
N ARG A 126 -11.10 1.96 -7.49
CA ARG A 126 -12.39 2.12 -8.19
C ARG A 126 -12.93 3.54 -8.12
N ARG A 127 -12.81 4.21 -6.97
CA ARG A 127 -13.24 5.61 -6.79
C ARG A 127 -12.48 6.56 -7.73
N ILE A 128 -11.20 6.29 -7.96
CA ILE A 128 -10.37 7.00 -8.94
C ILE A 128 -10.47 6.38 -10.35
N GLY A 129 -11.49 5.57 -10.63
CA GLY A 129 -11.80 5.10 -11.98
C GLY A 129 -10.89 4.02 -12.56
N MET A 130 -10.14 3.29 -11.72
CA MET A 130 -9.40 2.11 -12.20
C MET A 130 -10.35 0.96 -12.56
N SER A 131 -10.05 0.27 -13.66
CA SER A 131 -10.78 -0.95 -14.05
C SER A 131 -10.36 -2.16 -13.20
N ASP A 132 -11.16 -3.23 -13.22
CA ASP A 132 -10.78 -4.47 -12.54
C ASP A 132 -9.49 -5.08 -13.14
N GLU A 133 -9.18 -4.87 -14.42
CA GLU A 133 -7.89 -5.27 -15.01
C GLU A 133 -6.71 -4.48 -14.44
N GLU A 134 -6.84 -3.16 -14.29
CA GLU A 134 -5.81 -2.32 -13.69
C GLU A 134 -5.61 -2.65 -12.20
N LEU A 135 -6.71 -2.92 -11.50
CA LEU A 135 -6.68 -3.38 -10.09
C LEU A 135 -6.05 -4.76 -9.97
N ALA A 136 -6.33 -5.67 -10.91
CA ALA A 136 -5.68 -6.97 -10.94
C ALA A 136 -4.17 -6.84 -11.18
N ASP A 137 -3.74 -5.94 -12.08
CA ASP A 137 -2.30 -5.67 -12.26
C ASP A 137 -1.68 -5.03 -11.01
N TYR A 138 -2.37 -4.11 -10.34
CA TYR A 138 -1.95 -3.53 -9.07
C TYR A 138 -1.71 -4.61 -7.99
N LEU A 139 -2.69 -5.50 -7.78
CA LEU A 139 -2.64 -6.58 -6.78
C LEU A 139 -1.60 -7.66 -7.10
N ARG A 140 -1.02 -7.66 -8.31
CA ARG A 140 -0.01 -8.64 -8.70
C ARG A 140 1.36 -8.24 -8.19
N VAL A 141 1.82 -8.97 -7.17
CA VAL A 141 3.16 -8.85 -6.56
C VAL A 141 4.07 -10.03 -6.91
N GLU A 142 5.39 -9.86 -6.77
CA GLU A 142 6.40 -10.81 -7.27
C GLU A 142 6.54 -12.08 -6.41
N TRP A 143 6.11 -12.03 -5.14
CA TRP A 143 6.30 -13.09 -4.14
C TRP A 143 5.09 -14.01 -3.94
N ILE A 144 4.02 -13.86 -4.74
CA ILE A 144 2.84 -14.73 -4.66
C ILE A 144 2.72 -15.65 -5.88
N THR A 145 2.16 -16.83 -5.68
CA THR A 145 1.83 -17.79 -6.76
C THR A 145 0.62 -17.31 -7.57
N ASP A 146 0.35 -17.97 -8.71
CA ASP A 146 -0.87 -17.71 -9.49
C ASP A 146 -2.13 -18.07 -8.69
N GLU A 147 -2.09 -19.16 -7.93
CA GLU A 147 -3.19 -19.61 -7.07
C GLU A 147 -3.45 -18.63 -5.91
N GLU A 148 -2.39 -18.12 -5.28
CA GLU A 148 -2.49 -17.08 -4.25
C GLU A 148 -3.06 -15.78 -4.81
N PHE A 149 -2.62 -15.39 -6.00
CA PHE A 149 -3.16 -14.22 -6.68
C PHE A 149 -4.66 -14.36 -6.99
N GLU A 150 -5.11 -15.50 -7.50
CA GLU A 150 -6.54 -15.76 -7.75
C GLU A 150 -7.37 -15.69 -6.45
N ARG A 151 -6.84 -16.22 -5.34
CA ARG A 151 -7.48 -16.11 -4.02
C ARG A 151 -7.57 -14.66 -3.56
N LEU A 152 -6.51 -13.88 -3.72
CA LEU A 152 -6.49 -12.45 -3.38
C LEU A 152 -7.54 -11.69 -4.17
N LEU A 153 -7.57 -11.84 -5.50
CA LEU A 153 -8.56 -11.18 -6.37
C LEU A 153 -9.99 -11.48 -5.92
N LYS A 154 -10.29 -12.74 -5.62
CA LYS A 154 -11.61 -13.16 -5.12
C LYS A 154 -11.94 -12.52 -3.77
N ALA A 155 -10.98 -12.50 -2.83
CA ALA A 155 -11.18 -11.96 -1.49
C ALA A 155 -11.48 -10.45 -1.48
N VAL A 156 -10.92 -9.71 -2.44
CA VAL A 156 -11.11 -8.25 -2.58
C VAL A 156 -12.10 -7.89 -3.69
N GLY A 157 -12.73 -8.88 -4.32
CA GLY A 157 -13.82 -8.71 -5.27
C GLY A 157 -13.40 -8.11 -6.61
N VAL A 158 -12.16 -8.31 -7.06
CA VAL A 158 -11.67 -7.88 -8.38
C VAL A 158 -11.84 -9.01 -9.39
N LYS A 159 -12.46 -8.73 -10.53
CA LYS A 159 -12.70 -9.73 -11.59
C LYS A 159 -11.55 -9.75 -12.57
N GLN A 160 -10.93 -10.91 -12.77
CA GLN A 160 -9.99 -11.07 -13.88
C GLN A 160 -10.75 -11.39 -15.18
N THR A 161 -10.56 -10.61 -16.23
CA THR A 161 -10.99 -10.99 -17.58
C THR A 161 -9.99 -11.98 -18.19
N LYS A 162 -10.42 -12.79 -19.17
CA LYS A 162 -9.71 -13.99 -19.70
C LYS A 162 -8.26 -13.78 -20.17
N TYR A 163 -7.79 -12.54 -20.26
CA TYR A 163 -6.39 -12.23 -20.55
C TYR A 163 -5.58 -12.40 -19.27
N LYS A 164 -4.83 -13.50 -19.19
CA LYS A 164 -3.79 -13.71 -18.17
C LYS A 164 -2.94 -12.44 -18.12
N THR A 165 -3.00 -11.72 -17.00
CA THR A 165 -2.08 -10.61 -16.73
C THR A 165 -0.67 -11.18 -16.93
N LYS A 166 0.12 -10.57 -17.82
CA LYS A 166 1.51 -11.00 -17.98
C LYS A 166 2.15 -10.79 -16.61
N ARG A 167 2.75 -11.84 -16.05
CA ARG A 167 3.58 -11.75 -14.84
C ARG A 167 4.45 -10.50 -15.00
N LYS A 168 4.37 -9.54 -14.08
CA LYS A 168 5.29 -8.39 -14.07
C LYS A 168 6.68 -9.01 -14.19
N LYS A 169 7.40 -8.70 -15.28
CA LYS A 169 8.81 -9.12 -15.42
C LYS A 169 9.49 -8.53 -14.21
N GLY A 170 9.98 -9.40 -13.33
CA GLY A 170 10.43 -9.01 -12.00
C GLY A 170 11.30 -7.77 -12.09
N VAL A 171 10.80 -6.65 -11.58
CA VAL A 171 11.60 -5.45 -11.36
C VAL A 171 12.57 -5.73 -10.19
N GLY A 172 12.47 -6.92 -9.58
CA GLY A 172 13.36 -7.44 -8.56
C GLY A 172 12.99 -6.91 -7.18
N TYR A 173 11.75 -6.44 -7.03
CA TYR A 173 11.25 -5.99 -5.76
C TYR A 173 10.86 -7.21 -4.92
N ARG A 174 11.34 -7.23 -3.69
CA ARG A 174 11.04 -8.29 -2.73
C ARG A 174 10.18 -7.73 -1.62
N MET A 175 9.39 -8.60 -1.01
CA MET A 175 8.83 -8.33 0.30
C MET A 175 9.98 -7.92 1.22
N LEU A 176 9.77 -6.89 2.03
CA LEU A 176 10.77 -6.45 2.99
C LEU A 176 11.04 -7.63 3.96
N GLN A 177 12.21 -8.25 3.83
CA GLN A 177 12.65 -9.28 4.76
C GLN A 177 13.06 -8.58 6.05
N ARG A 178 12.45 -9.02 7.15
CA ARG A 178 12.74 -8.57 8.50
C ARG A 178 13.80 -9.46 9.12
#